data_AF-A0A358C990-F1
#
_entry.id   AF-A0A358C990-F1
#
_cell.length_a   1.000
_cell.length_b   1.000
_cell.length_c   1.000
_cell.angle_alpha   90.00
_cell.angle_beta   90.00
_cell.angle_gamma   90.00
#
_symmetry.space_group_name_H-M   'P 1'
#
loop_
_entity.id
_entity.type
_entity.pdbx_description
1 polymer ?
#
loop_
_entity_poly.entity_id
_entity_poly.type
_entity_poly.pdbx_seq_one_letter_code
_entity_poly.pdbx_strand_id
1 'polypeptide(L)'
;MTKKITLAIVGLAGLALSGIAGAADIHTQSIASTCMSCHGPGGKSQGAIPSLAGLDKEYFVKSMKDFKAGTRAASIMKRHANGYTDAEVEAMAAYFAGLK
;
A
#
# COMPACT_ATOMS: atom_id res chain seq x y z
N MET A 1 -9.66 52.85 39.48
CA MET A 1 -10.46 51.72 38.94
C MET A 1 -9.76 51.18 37.69
N THR A 2 -9.30 49.92 37.74
CA THR A 2 -9.25 48.92 36.64
C THR A 2 -8.83 49.36 35.23
N LYS A 3 -7.82 48.80 34.55
CA LYS A 3 -7.41 47.38 34.43
C LYS A 3 -6.01 47.32 33.78
N LYS A 4 -5.14 46.45 34.30
CA LYS A 4 -3.93 45.98 33.60
C LYS A 4 -4.40 45.10 32.43
N ILE A 5 -4.02 45.43 31.21
CA ILE A 5 -4.24 44.58 30.03
C ILE A 5 -2.92 43.85 29.77
N THR A 6 -2.83 42.63 30.29
CA THR A 6 -1.84 41.65 29.86
C THR A 6 -2.59 40.68 28.96
N LEU A 7 -2.31 40.72 27.66
CA LEU A 7 -2.79 39.69 26.73
C LEU A 7 -1.56 39.15 25.98
N ALA A 8 -1.03 38.06 26.53
CA ALA A 8 -0.18 37.14 25.79
C ALA A 8 -1.08 36.22 24.97
N ILE A 9 -0.89 36.17 23.65
CA ILE A 9 -1.43 35.13 22.75
C ILE A 9 -0.27 34.85 21.77
N VAL A 10 0.60 33.89 22.11
CA VAL A 10 0.53 32.47 21.70
C VAL A 10 0.88 32.27 20.21
N GLY A 11 2.14 31.87 20.00
CA GLY A 11 2.52 30.67 19.25
C GLY A 11 2.11 30.55 17.79
N LEU A 12 2.94 31.10 16.89
CA LEU A 12 2.97 30.67 15.48
C LEU A 12 3.97 29.52 15.31
N ALA A 13 3.63 28.34 15.84
CA ALA A 13 4.42 27.12 15.66
C ALA A 13 3.47 25.98 15.25
N GLY A 14 3.48 25.61 13.97
CA GLY A 14 2.72 24.48 13.49
C GLY A 14 2.48 24.46 11.98
N LEU A 15 3.54 24.49 11.16
CA LEU A 15 3.44 23.88 9.83
C LEU A 15 3.45 22.35 10.02
N ALA A 16 2.29 21.78 10.32
CA ALA A 16 2.10 20.34 10.23
C ALA A 16 2.05 19.98 8.74
N LEU A 17 3.08 19.29 8.23
CA LEU A 17 2.97 18.58 6.97
C LEU A 17 1.99 17.43 7.18
N SER A 18 0.74 17.67 6.82
CA SER A 18 -0.31 16.66 6.76
C SER A 18 0.09 15.56 5.77
N GLY A 19 0.54 14.42 6.29
CA GLY A 19 0.57 13.18 5.52
C GLY A 19 -0.85 12.76 5.21
N ILE A 20 -1.28 12.95 3.97
CA ILE A 20 -2.64 12.60 3.53
C ILE A 20 -2.69 11.08 3.39
N ALA A 21 -3.04 10.40 4.48
CA ALA A 21 -3.42 9.01 4.46
C ALA A 21 -4.88 8.93 3.96
N GLY A 22 -5.05 8.67 2.66
CA GLY A 22 -6.37 8.50 2.06
C GLY A 22 -6.27 8.49 0.53
N ALA A 23 -6.66 7.36 -0.07
CA ALA A 23 -6.28 6.90 -1.42
C ALA A 23 -4.88 6.30 -1.46
N ALA A 24 -4.73 5.16 -2.15
CA ALA A 24 -3.42 4.56 -2.39
C ALA A 24 -2.50 5.63 -2.96
N ASP A 25 -1.35 5.83 -2.34
CA ASP A 25 -0.38 6.81 -2.81
C ASP A 25 0.02 6.49 -4.26
N ILE A 26 0.47 7.50 -5.00
CA ILE A 26 0.82 7.35 -6.42
C ILE A 26 1.88 6.26 -6.64
N HIS A 27 2.76 6.04 -5.67
CA HIS A 27 3.77 4.99 -5.73
C HIS A 27 3.13 3.60 -5.64
N THR A 28 2.23 3.37 -4.69
CA THR A 28 1.45 2.12 -4.61
C THR A 28 0.64 1.85 -5.88
N GLN A 29 -0.01 2.88 -6.45
CA GLN A 29 -0.74 2.75 -7.71
C GLN A 29 0.18 2.36 -8.87
N SER A 30 1.37 2.96 -8.93
CA SER A 30 2.37 2.67 -9.95
C SER A 30 2.84 1.21 -9.84
N ILE A 31 3.17 0.75 -8.64
CA ILE A 31 3.53 -0.66 -8.40
C ILE A 31 2.37 -1.57 -8.82
N ALA A 32 1.16 -1.32 -8.32
CA ALA A 32 0.00 -2.16 -8.58
C ALA A 32 -0.32 -2.29 -10.07
N SER A 33 -0.11 -1.23 -10.86
CA SER A 33 -0.30 -1.27 -12.31
C SER A 33 0.63 -2.26 -13.02
N THR A 34 1.87 -2.42 -12.53
CA THR A 34 2.81 -3.42 -13.08
C THR A 34 2.37 -4.86 -12.78
N CYS A 35 1.71 -5.10 -11.65
CA CYS A 35 1.18 -6.41 -11.31
C CYS A 35 0.08 -6.83 -12.30
N MET A 36 -0.74 -5.87 -12.76
CA MET A 36 -1.84 -6.11 -13.69
C MET A 36 -1.38 -6.56 -15.08
N SER A 37 -0.12 -6.31 -15.46
CA SER A 37 0.44 -6.82 -16.71
C SER A 37 0.41 -8.36 -16.78
N CYS A 38 0.49 -9.04 -15.64
CA CYS A 38 0.39 -10.49 -15.54
C CYS A 38 -0.92 -10.96 -14.89
N HIS A 39 -1.39 -10.25 -13.86
CA HIS A 39 -2.58 -10.61 -13.09
C HIS A 39 -3.90 -10.07 -13.68
N GLY A 40 -3.82 -9.51 -14.89
CA GLY A 40 -4.95 -9.04 -15.69
C GLY A 40 -5.40 -7.61 -15.36
N PRO A 41 -6.15 -6.97 -16.28
CA PRO A 41 -6.66 -5.62 -16.08
C PRO A 41 -7.49 -5.51 -14.80
N GLY A 42 -7.21 -4.49 -13.99
CA GLY A 42 -7.86 -4.30 -12.69
C GLY A 42 -7.56 -5.40 -11.67
N GLY A 43 -6.53 -6.23 -11.89
CA GLY A 43 -6.21 -7.39 -11.05
C GLY A 43 -7.12 -8.59 -11.27
N LYS A 44 -7.88 -8.61 -12.38
CA LYS A 44 -8.78 -9.71 -12.76
C LYS A 44 -8.14 -10.51 -13.89
N SER A 45 -7.61 -11.68 -13.54
CA SER A 45 -7.00 -12.57 -14.50
C SER A 45 -8.05 -13.36 -15.28
N GLN A 46 -7.76 -13.63 -16.56
CA GLN A 46 -8.59 -14.44 -17.46
C GLN A 46 -7.97 -15.82 -17.75
N GLY A 47 -6.89 -16.20 -17.06
CA GLY A 47 -6.13 -17.41 -17.35
C GLY A 47 -5.54 -18.09 -16.11
N ALA A 48 -4.43 -18.80 -16.28
CA ALA A 48 -3.81 -19.62 -15.23
C ALA A 48 -3.15 -18.80 -14.10
N ILE A 49 -2.82 -17.52 -14.35
CA ILE A 49 -2.30 -16.62 -13.32
C ILE A 49 -3.47 -16.23 -12.40
N PRO A 50 -3.33 -16.25 -11.06
CA PRO A 50 -4.44 -15.94 -10.17
C PRO A 50 -4.82 -14.45 -10.22
N SER A 51 -6.10 -14.15 -10.00
CA SER A 51 -6.57 -12.78 -9.78
C SER A 51 -6.06 -12.23 -8.44
N LEU A 52 -5.84 -10.92 -8.40
CA LEU A 52 -5.47 -10.18 -7.19
C LEU A 52 -6.63 -9.32 -6.67
N ALA A 53 -7.55 -8.89 -7.53
CA ALA A 53 -8.69 -8.08 -7.13
C ALA A 53 -9.55 -8.80 -6.08
N GLY A 54 -9.86 -8.12 -4.99
CA GLY A 54 -10.67 -8.65 -3.89
C GLY A 54 -9.96 -9.70 -3.04
N LEU A 55 -8.65 -9.91 -3.23
CA LEU A 55 -7.89 -10.84 -2.42
C LEU A 55 -7.78 -10.34 -0.98
N ASP A 56 -7.92 -11.24 -0.03
CA ASP A 56 -7.72 -10.96 1.39
C ASP A 56 -6.33 -10.38 1.66
N LYS A 57 -6.24 -9.38 2.56
CA LYS A 57 -5.01 -8.62 2.78
C LYS A 57 -3.95 -9.50 3.42
N GLU A 58 -4.32 -10.20 4.48
CA GLU A 58 -3.45 -11.09 5.25
C GLU A 58 -2.93 -12.21 4.35
N TYR A 59 -3.79 -12.77 3.50
CA TYR A 59 -3.39 -13.75 2.51
C TYR A 59 -2.40 -13.18 1.47
N PHE A 60 -2.62 -11.96 0.96
CA PHE A 60 -1.69 -11.31 0.04
C PHE A 60 -0.30 -11.15 0.68
N VAL A 61 -0.26 -10.55 1.88
CA VAL A 61 0.98 -10.31 2.62
C VAL A 61 1.71 -11.63 2.90
N LYS A 62 1.00 -12.63 3.40
CA LYS A 62 1.57 -13.95 3.68
C LYS A 62 2.14 -14.57 2.40
N SER A 63 1.41 -14.49 1.30
CA SER A 63 1.85 -15.04 0.01
C SER A 63 3.15 -14.39 -0.46
N MET A 64 3.26 -13.06 -0.38
CA MET A 64 4.47 -12.33 -0.76
C MET A 64 5.65 -12.69 0.15
N LYS A 65 5.44 -12.79 1.47
CA LYS A 65 6.47 -13.24 2.42
C LYS A 65 6.94 -14.67 2.12
N ASP A 66 6.01 -15.58 1.85
CA ASP A 66 6.35 -16.97 1.51
C ASP A 66 7.13 -17.08 0.18
N PHE A 67 6.77 -16.26 -0.82
CA PHE A 67 7.53 -16.20 -2.08
C PHE A 67 8.94 -15.64 -1.87
N LYS A 68 9.08 -14.59 -1.04
CA LYS A 68 10.38 -13.98 -0.70
C LYS A 68 11.28 -14.99 0.02
N ALA A 69 10.73 -15.69 1.02
CA ALA A 69 11.41 -16.76 1.76
C ALA A 69 11.68 -18.01 0.90
N GLY A 70 10.94 -18.19 -0.20
CA GLY A 70 11.01 -19.38 -1.04
C GLY A 70 10.32 -20.60 -0.44
N THR A 71 9.51 -20.43 0.60
CA THR A 71 8.69 -21.50 1.21
C THR A 71 7.45 -21.81 0.38
N ARG A 72 7.03 -20.87 -0.49
CA ARG A 72 6.01 -21.11 -1.52
C ARG A 72 6.67 -21.20 -2.89
N ALA A 73 6.41 -22.31 -3.59
CA ALA A 73 6.88 -22.51 -4.95
C ALA A 73 6.28 -21.46 -5.90
N ALA A 74 7.11 -20.90 -6.77
CA ALA A 74 6.72 -19.94 -7.79
C ALA A 74 7.66 -20.01 -8.98
N SER A 75 7.13 -19.79 -10.18
CA SER A 75 7.93 -19.62 -11.39
C SER A 75 8.73 -18.32 -11.34
N ILE A 76 8.06 -17.19 -11.10
CA ILE A 76 8.66 -15.85 -11.16
C ILE A 76 8.43 -14.99 -9.91
N MET A 77 7.38 -15.28 -9.13
CA MET A 77 6.98 -14.41 -8.02
C MET A 77 8.03 -14.25 -6.93
N LYS A 78 8.94 -15.22 -6.73
CA LYS A 78 10.08 -15.05 -5.81
C LYS A 78 10.96 -13.86 -6.23
N ARG A 79 11.23 -13.68 -7.53
CA ARG A 79 12.04 -12.56 -8.02
C ARG A 79 11.32 -11.22 -7.76
N HIS A 80 10.02 -11.16 -8.05
CA HIS A 80 9.23 -9.95 -7.81
C HIS A 80 9.09 -9.63 -6.32
N ALA A 81 8.78 -10.62 -5.48
CA ALA A 81 8.61 -10.43 -4.04
C ALA A 81 9.89 -9.92 -3.34
N ASN A 82 11.07 -10.27 -3.86
CA ASN A 82 12.34 -9.72 -3.35
C ASN A 82 12.55 -8.23 -3.69
N GLY A 83 11.84 -7.70 -4.68
CA GLY A 83 11.95 -6.30 -5.12
C GLY A 83 11.15 -5.31 -4.29
N TYR A 84 10.31 -5.78 -3.36
CA TYR A 84 9.44 -4.93 -2.55
C TYR A 84 9.78 -5.00 -1.06
N THR A 85 9.65 -3.85 -0.41
CA THR A 85 9.70 -3.70 1.03
C THR A 85 8.41 -4.22 1.67
N ASP A 86 8.46 -4.50 2.98
CA ASP A 86 7.28 -4.96 3.70
C ASP A 86 6.16 -3.91 3.71
N ALA A 87 6.51 -2.62 3.78
CA ALA A 87 5.54 -1.52 3.71
C ALA A 87 4.83 -1.46 2.35
N GLU A 88 5.55 -1.66 1.24
CA GLU A 88 4.96 -1.71 -0.10
C GLU A 88 4.06 -2.94 -0.27
N VAL A 89 4.45 -4.09 0.32
CA VAL A 89 3.61 -5.30 0.31
C VAL A 89 2.29 -5.07 1.04
N GLU A 90 2.32 -4.43 2.22
CA GLU A 90 1.11 -4.07 2.97
C GLU A 90 0.24 -3.07 2.18
N ALA A 91 0.86 -2.07 1.54
CA ALA A 91 0.14 -1.10 0.72
C ALA A 91 -0.52 -1.74 -0.51
N MET A 92 0.17 -2.65 -1.20
CA MET A 92 -0.41 -3.44 -2.30
C MET A 92 -1.55 -4.34 -1.82
N ALA A 93 -1.39 -4.99 -0.66
CA ALA A 93 -2.45 -5.82 -0.09
C ALA A 93 -3.72 -5.00 0.15
N ALA A 94 -3.58 -3.81 0.75
CA ALA A 94 -4.69 -2.89 0.95
C ALA A 94 -5.32 -2.41 -0.37
N TYR A 95 -4.50 -2.12 -1.38
CA TYR A 95 -4.97 -1.72 -2.71
C TYR A 95 -5.81 -2.82 -3.38
N PHE A 96 -5.27 -4.03 -3.50
CA PHE A 96 -5.92 -5.13 -4.22
C PHE A 96 -7.16 -5.66 -3.51
N ALA A 97 -7.17 -5.69 -2.16
CA ALA A 97 -8.35 -6.02 -1.37
C ALA A 97 -9.51 -5.03 -1.56
N GLY A 98 -9.21 -3.77 -1.90
CA GLY A 98 -10.21 -2.74 -2.18
C GLY A 98 -10.86 -2.85 -3.56
N LEU A 99 -10.26 -3.61 -4.48
CA LEU A 99 -10.79 -3.82 -5.82
C LEU A 99 -11.92 -4.88 -5.80
N LYS A 100 -12.92 -4.72 -6.67
CA LYS A 100 -14.02 -5.67 -6.89
C LYS A 100 -14.01 -6.15 -8.32
#